data_AF-R7Q786-F1
#
_entry.id   AF-R7Q786-F1
#
_cell.length_a   1.000
_cell.length_b   1.000
_cell.length_c   1.000
_cell.angle_alpha   90.00
_cell.angle_beta   90.00
_cell.angle_gamma   90.00
#
_symmetry.space_group_name_H-M   'P 1'
#
loop_
_entity.id
_entity.type
_entity.pdbx_description
1 polymer ?
#
loop_
_entity_poly.entity_id
_entity_poly.type
_entity_poly.pdbx_seq_one_letter_code
_entity_poly.pdbx_strand_id
1 'polypeptide(L)'
;MHPLVPLLLFALLSLILAEDAAPSAPATPSAPATPAAPDSPDRRLLFVAELCRHGDRTPLEHFPSDALPAPQWPRGIGQLTSIGQHAHYELGGRLRERYVATGFLPATYNRAQLHVRSTDIDRTLMSAQSQLSGLYPPGSATLDDVRTRFDAAPLSDDQGGLPYRFQPVPVHTEAKKTDVLLLPGNFCPRHDVIMEEKKRASAYTDLVRREAPFLKEAASIAGVDHEQLTLFELEKLHDTWRCFRAHSVPLPKNATASVVERARKLSDWLLTYGNQGREVQRLRAGLILYNVLRYMGAAYLNDTDKLPEEFEEDANRFVLFSAHDTTVAATLSALRAFDNKNPPYNSTIIWELFEERNASLTVRIEYNGRALVLPGCTAEFCPIEEYIESTRDRTVHGQSARGAECTIGWRRSMAMASIWLSPKNLDPLVDALNPTHVRKQGATQIFAVVAGVVALVVAIIGICGFVRLQQRYKGYAPTEADPKFDEYSINHPTVTDQRILM
;
A
#
# COMPACT_ATOMS: atom_id res chain seq x y z
N MET A 1 -23.66 24.48 -65.75
CA MET A 1 -23.74 24.64 -64.28
C MET A 1 -23.37 23.30 -63.66
N HIS A 2 -22.27 23.27 -62.90
CA HIS A 2 -21.54 22.07 -62.48
C HIS A 2 -22.29 21.24 -61.41
N PRO A 3 -22.16 19.90 -61.40
CA PRO A 3 -22.91 18.99 -60.51
C PRO A 3 -22.33 18.89 -59.08
N LEU A 4 -21.53 19.86 -58.63
CA LEU A 4 -20.86 19.84 -57.32
C LEU A 4 -21.64 20.57 -56.20
N VAL A 5 -22.75 21.23 -56.53
CA VAL A 5 -23.55 21.98 -55.56
C VAL A 5 -24.50 21.10 -54.70
N PRO A 6 -25.10 20.00 -55.21
CA PRO A 6 -25.99 19.17 -54.38
C PRO A 6 -25.26 18.32 -53.33
N LEU A 7 -23.99 17.96 -53.58
CA LEU A 7 -23.18 17.13 -52.69
C LEU A 7 -22.67 17.91 -51.45
N LEU A 8 -22.44 19.21 -51.60
CA LEU A 8 -22.06 20.09 -50.49
C LEU A 8 -23.24 20.41 -49.56
N LEU A 9 -24.47 20.47 -50.08
CA LEU A 9 -25.67 20.69 -49.26
C LEU A 9 -26.06 19.45 -48.42
N PHE A 10 -25.83 18.23 -48.93
CA PHE A 10 -26.08 17.01 -48.16
C PHE A 10 -25.05 16.81 -47.03
N ALA A 11 -23.79 17.18 -47.28
CA ALA A 11 -22.74 17.12 -46.26
C ALA A 11 -22.93 18.16 -45.14
N LEU A 12 -23.45 19.35 -45.45
CA LEU A 12 -23.75 20.39 -44.45
C LEU A 12 -25.02 20.12 -43.63
N LEU A 13 -26.04 19.46 -44.19
CA LEU A 13 -27.24 19.06 -43.41
C LEU A 13 -26.96 17.92 -42.42
N SER A 14 -25.95 17.10 -42.69
CA SER A 14 -25.52 16.00 -41.82
C SER A 14 -24.69 16.48 -40.61
N LEU A 15 -24.17 17.70 -40.67
CA LEU A 15 -23.37 18.34 -39.62
C LEU A 15 -24.21 19.21 -38.66
N ILE A 16 -25.47 19.52 -39.01
CA ILE A 16 -26.35 20.42 -38.23
C ILE A 16 -27.42 19.66 -37.43
N LEU A 17 -27.60 18.35 -37.66
CA LEU A 17 -28.53 17.49 -36.88
C LEU A 17 -27.84 16.62 -35.82
N ALA A 18 -26.54 16.81 -35.57
CA ALA A 18 -25.86 16.18 -34.44
C ALA A 18 -25.99 17.07 -33.19
N GLU A 19 -27.21 17.20 -32.68
CA GLU A 19 -27.45 17.74 -31.33
C GLU A 19 -26.95 16.76 -30.27
N ASP A 20 -26.14 17.31 -29.37
CA ASP A 20 -25.72 16.85 -28.04
C ASP A 20 -26.38 15.57 -27.49
N ALA A 21 -25.77 14.43 -27.80
CA ALA A 21 -25.75 13.32 -26.85
C ALA A 21 -24.68 13.66 -25.78
N ALA A 22 -25.14 14.07 -24.61
CA ALA A 22 -24.31 14.22 -23.42
C ALA A 22 -23.35 13.01 -23.28
N PRO A 23 -22.07 13.23 -22.91
CA PRO A 23 -21.14 12.12 -22.73
C PRO A 23 -21.74 11.13 -21.74
N SER A 24 -21.97 9.91 -22.21
CA SER A 24 -22.47 8.82 -21.38
C SER A 24 -21.55 8.69 -20.17
N ALA A 25 -22.17 8.61 -18.99
CA ALA A 25 -21.49 8.32 -17.75
C ALA A 25 -20.54 7.11 -17.98
N PRO A 26 -19.33 7.13 -17.39
CA PRO A 26 -18.42 6.00 -17.51
C PRO A 26 -19.19 4.73 -17.14
N ALA A 27 -19.13 3.75 -18.04
CA ALA A 27 -19.79 2.46 -17.86
C ALA A 27 -19.51 1.95 -16.46
N THR A 28 -20.57 1.76 -15.68
CA THR A 28 -20.53 1.04 -14.41
C THR A 28 -19.80 -0.27 -14.68
N PRO A 29 -18.73 -0.61 -13.94
CA PRO A 29 -18.12 -1.93 -14.09
C PRO A 29 -19.23 -2.96 -13.95
N SER A 30 -19.29 -3.90 -14.90
CA SER A 30 -20.19 -5.05 -14.85
C SER A 30 -20.18 -5.61 -13.44
N ALA A 31 -21.36 -5.82 -12.86
CA ALA A 31 -21.49 -6.37 -11.52
C ALA A 31 -20.53 -7.56 -11.38
N PRO A 32 -19.67 -7.60 -10.33
CA PRO A 32 -18.85 -8.77 -10.09
C PRO A 32 -19.76 -9.99 -10.02
N ALA A 33 -19.32 -11.11 -10.59
CA ALA A 33 -20.02 -12.38 -10.46
C ALA A 33 -20.38 -12.57 -8.97
N THR A 34 -21.62 -12.98 -8.69
CA THR A 34 -22.07 -13.25 -7.32
C THR A 34 -21.01 -14.12 -6.64
N PRO A 35 -20.37 -13.64 -5.55
CA PRO A 35 -19.38 -14.43 -4.85
C PRO A 35 -20.04 -15.75 -4.45
N ALA A 36 -19.32 -16.88 -4.62
CA ALA A 36 -19.80 -18.14 -4.09
C ALA A 36 -20.15 -17.96 -2.61
N ALA A 37 -21.27 -18.54 -2.17
CA ALA A 37 -21.62 -18.53 -0.76
C ALA A 37 -20.43 -19.13 0.03
N PRO A 38 -19.93 -18.44 1.07
CA PRO A 38 -18.77 -18.90 1.82
C PRO A 38 -18.96 -20.28 2.44
N ASP A 39 -20.19 -20.64 2.79
CA ASP A 39 -20.53 -22.01 3.16
C ASP A 39 -21.34 -22.67 2.05
N SER A 40 -20.89 -23.85 1.63
CA SER A 40 -21.58 -24.74 0.71
C SER A 40 -21.57 -26.15 1.28
N PRO A 41 -22.41 -27.07 0.77
CA PRO A 41 -22.36 -28.47 1.19
C PRO A 41 -20.98 -29.12 0.99
N ASP A 42 -20.12 -28.53 0.15
CA ASP A 42 -18.81 -29.04 -0.21
C ASP A 42 -17.64 -28.37 0.54
N ARG A 43 -17.87 -27.18 1.14
CA ARG A 43 -16.84 -26.32 1.74
C ARG A 43 -17.37 -25.48 2.88
N ARG A 44 -16.61 -25.41 3.97
CA ARG A 44 -16.89 -24.59 5.15
C ARG A 44 -15.84 -23.49 5.29
N LEU A 45 -16.25 -22.23 5.39
CA LEU A 45 -15.34 -21.11 5.63
C LEU A 45 -14.82 -21.14 7.08
N LEU A 46 -13.51 -21.04 7.26
CA LEU A 46 -12.84 -21.03 8.56
C LEU A 46 -12.35 -19.62 8.95
N PHE A 47 -11.79 -18.89 7.99
CA PHE A 47 -11.10 -17.64 8.25
C PHE A 47 -11.13 -16.68 7.06
N VAL A 48 -11.15 -15.38 7.35
CA VAL A 48 -11.06 -14.30 6.38
C VAL A 48 -10.00 -13.28 6.82
N ALA A 49 -9.10 -12.92 5.91
CA ALA A 49 -8.30 -11.70 6.04
C ALA A 49 -8.64 -10.75 4.89
N GLU A 50 -8.80 -9.47 5.19
CA GLU A 50 -8.97 -8.41 4.21
C GLU A 50 -7.84 -7.39 4.33
N LEU A 51 -7.19 -7.05 3.23
CA LEU A 51 -6.32 -5.88 3.11
C LEU A 51 -6.96 -4.88 2.16
N CYS A 52 -7.39 -3.72 2.67
CA CYS A 52 -8.02 -2.68 1.87
C CYS A 52 -7.18 -1.41 1.79
N ARG A 53 -7.25 -0.73 0.64
CA ARG A 53 -6.85 0.66 0.50
C ARG A 53 -7.98 1.54 1.03
N HIS A 54 -7.62 2.65 1.69
CA HIS A 54 -8.56 3.73 1.99
C HIS A 54 -9.38 4.21 0.78
N GLY A 55 -10.48 4.89 1.07
CA GLY A 55 -11.38 5.44 0.07
C GLY A 55 -10.85 6.69 -0.61
N ASP A 56 -11.71 7.27 -1.43
CA ASP A 56 -11.48 8.57 -2.07
C ASP A 56 -11.10 9.67 -1.06
N ARG A 57 -10.13 10.50 -1.43
CA ARG A 57 -9.52 11.50 -0.57
C ARG A 57 -9.15 12.76 -1.33
N THR A 58 -8.92 13.83 -0.59
CA THR A 58 -8.31 15.04 -1.13
C THR A 58 -6.83 14.79 -1.53
N PRO A 59 -6.24 15.65 -2.40
CA PRO A 59 -4.84 15.54 -2.81
C PRO A 59 -3.87 15.52 -1.63
N LEU A 60 -2.71 14.85 -1.79
CA LEU A 60 -1.64 14.90 -0.77
C LEU A 60 -0.73 16.12 -0.90
N GLU A 61 -0.65 16.68 -2.09
CA GLU A 61 0.26 17.76 -2.48
C GLU A 61 -0.51 18.82 -3.26
N HIS A 62 0.14 19.95 -3.54
CA HIS A 62 -0.43 21.04 -4.31
C HIS A 62 0.60 21.59 -5.31
N PHE A 63 0.13 21.97 -6.50
CA PHE A 63 0.94 22.55 -7.55
C PHE A 63 0.47 23.98 -7.89
N PRO A 64 1.38 24.90 -8.28
CA PRO A 64 1.01 26.30 -8.54
C PRO A 64 -0.13 26.50 -9.55
N SER A 65 -0.28 25.59 -10.51
CA SER A 65 -1.34 25.63 -11.53
C SER A 65 -2.71 25.09 -11.09
N ASP A 66 -2.82 24.58 -9.87
CA ASP A 66 -4.02 23.92 -9.37
C ASP A 66 -5.22 24.86 -9.40
N ALA A 67 -6.34 24.39 -9.99
CA ALA A 67 -7.58 25.15 -10.05
C ALA A 67 -8.23 25.32 -8.66
N LEU A 68 -7.92 24.42 -7.71
CA LEU A 68 -8.40 24.49 -6.33
C LEU A 68 -7.21 24.38 -5.35
N PRO A 69 -6.76 25.51 -4.79
CA PRO A 69 -5.63 25.53 -3.86
C PRO A 69 -5.85 24.76 -2.56
N ALA A 70 -4.77 24.30 -1.93
CA ALA A 70 -4.80 23.48 -0.71
C ALA A 70 -5.74 24.02 0.40
N PRO A 71 -5.74 25.34 0.74
CA PRO A 71 -6.63 25.87 1.79
C PRO A 71 -8.13 25.83 1.46
N GLN A 72 -8.50 25.62 0.19
CA GLN A 72 -9.89 25.60 -0.26
C GLN A 72 -10.50 24.19 -0.21
N TRP A 73 -9.70 23.15 0.03
CA TRP A 73 -10.22 21.82 0.33
C TRP A 73 -10.86 21.85 1.73
N PRO A 74 -12.19 21.67 1.89
CA PRO A 74 -12.87 21.95 3.16
C PRO A 74 -12.38 21.10 4.34
N ARG A 75 -11.89 19.89 4.05
CA ARG A 75 -11.34 18.96 5.04
C ARG A 75 -9.82 19.10 5.19
N GLY A 76 -9.15 19.89 4.37
CA GLY A 76 -7.70 19.91 4.20
C GLY A 76 -7.19 18.83 3.24
N ILE A 77 -5.87 18.77 3.07
CA ILE A 77 -5.16 17.85 2.16
C ILE A 77 -5.00 16.44 2.78
N GLY A 78 -5.01 15.42 1.94
CA GLY A 78 -4.81 14.01 2.32
C GLY A 78 -5.92 13.38 3.15
N GLN A 79 -7.08 14.03 3.24
CA GLN A 79 -8.21 13.66 4.10
C GLN A 79 -9.27 12.88 3.35
N LEU A 80 -9.88 11.90 4.03
CA LEU A 80 -10.95 11.09 3.44
C LEU A 80 -12.17 11.96 3.12
N THR A 81 -12.75 11.76 1.95
CA THR A 81 -13.94 12.51 1.52
C THR A 81 -15.20 11.73 1.83
N SER A 82 -16.37 12.36 1.68
CA SER A 82 -17.65 11.67 1.82
C SER A 82 -17.88 10.62 0.72
N ILE A 83 -17.26 10.77 -0.45
CA ILE A 83 -17.23 9.73 -1.50
C ILE A 83 -16.49 8.50 -0.95
N GLY A 84 -15.33 8.70 -0.32
CA GLY A 84 -14.53 7.63 0.25
C GLY A 84 -15.20 6.93 1.42
N GLN A 85 -15.86 7.69 2.30
CA GLN A 85 -16.67 7.17 3.40
C GLN A 85 -17.80 6.28 2.87
N HIS A 86 -18.59 6.80 1.93
CA HIS A 86 -19.71 6.05 1.36
C HIS A 86 -19.26 4.78 0.64
N ALA A 87 -18.17 4.84 -0.14
CA ALA A 87 -17.63 3.66 -0.82
C ALA A 87 -17.17 2.56 0.15
N HIS A 88 -16.59 2.92 1.30
CA HIS A 88 -16.25 1.96 2.34
C HIS A 88 -17.48 1.42 3.06
N TYR A 89 -18.48 2.25 3.35
CA TYR A 89 -19.77 1.80 3.88
C TYR A 89 -20.43 0.75 2.97
N GLU A 90 -20.49 1.00 1.67
CA GLU A 90 -21.02 0.04 0.68
C GLU A 90 -20.21 -1.26 0.62
N LEU A 91 -18.87 -1.16 0.72
CA LEU A 91 -18.01 -2.34 0.84
C LEU A 91 -18.34 -3.15 2.10
N GLY A 92 -18.51 -2.48 3.24
CA GLY A 92 -18.95 -3.11 4.50
C GLY A 92 -20.28 -3.82 4.37
N GLY A 93 -21.27 -3.20 3.71
CA GLY A 93 -22.57 -3.82 3.44
C GLY A 93 -22.45 -5.09 2.60
N ARG A 94 -21.62 -5.09 1.56
CA ARG A 94 -21.35 -6.31 0.77
C ARG A 94 -20.68 -7.41 1.60
N LEU A 95 -19.77 -7.05 2.50
CA LEU A 95 -19.13 -8.00 3.41
C LEU A 95 -20.11 -8.53 4.47
N ARG A 96 -21.10 -7.73 4.89
CA ARG A 96 -22.20 -8.17 5.76
C ARG A 96 -23.04 -9.24 5.08
N GLU A 97 -23.44 -9.02 3.83
CA GLU A 97 -24.18 -10.04 3.06
C GLU A 97 -23.36 -11.32 2.87
N ARG A 98 -22.04 -11.17 2.64
CA ARG A 98 -21.17 -12.32 2.44
C ARG A 98 -20.93 -13.11 3.74
N TYR A 99 -20.65 -12.44 4.85
CA TYR A 99 -20.11 -13.09 6.05
C TYR A 99 -21.04 -13.08 7.26
N VAL A 100 -21.96 -12.13 7.37
CA VAL A 100 -22.91 -12.08 8.50
C VAL A 100 -24.21 -12.79 8.14
N ALA A 101 -24.76 -12.52 6.95
CA ALA A 101 -26.02 -13.13 6.52
C ALA A 101 -25.92 -14.66 6.34
N THR A 102 -24.70 -15.17 6.14
CA THR A 102 -24.37 -16.60 6.04
C THR A 102 -24.08 -17.25 7.39
N GLY A 103 -23.99 -16.47 8.48
CA GLY A 103 -23.72 -16.95 9.83
C GLY A 103 -22.25 -17.17 10.16
N PHE A 104 -21.32 -16.85 9.25
CA PHE A 104 -19.87 -16.97 9.52
C PHE A 104 -19.42 -16.02 10.64
N LEU A 105 -19.90 -14.77 10.59
CA LEU A 105 -19.81 -13.76 11.64
C LEU A 105 -21.19 -13.51 12.28
N PRO A 106 -21.24 -13.17 13.58
CA PRO A 106 -22.49 -12.83 14.27
C PRO A 106 -23.12 -11.54 13.73
N ALA A 107 -24.42 -11.39 13.95
CA ALA A 107 -25.17 -10.18 13.54
C ALA A 107 -24.72 -8.91 14.27
N THR A 108 -24.13 -9.07 15.45
CA THR A 108 -23.60 -8.03 16.36
C THR A 108 -22.11 -8.23 16.53
N TYR A 109 -21.33 -7.15 16.72
CA TYR A 109 -19.89 -7.25 16.88
C TYR A 109 -19.50 -8.19 18.03
N ASN A 110 -18.49 -9.04 17.78
CA ASN A 110 -17.88 -9.89 18.78
C ASN A 110 -16.36 -9.76 18.71
N ARG A 111 -15.73 -9.30 19.81
CA ARG A 111 -14.29 -9.09 19.90
C ARG A 111 -13.45 -10.35 19.66
N ALA A 112 -13.99 -11.53 19.94
CA ALA A 112 -13.29 -12.79 19.71
C ALA A 112 -13.29 -13.19 18.23
N GLN A 113 -14.16 -12.61 17.39
CA GLN A 113 -14.28 -13.01 15.98
C GLN A 113 -13.76 -12.00 14.97
N LEU A 114 -13.64 -10.72 15.34
CA LEU A 114 -13.19 -9.66 14.43
C LEU A 114 -12.10 -8.80 15.06
N HIS A 115 -10.96 -8.72 14.39
CA HIS A 115 -9.90 -7.74 14.68
C HIS A 115 -9.70 -6.79 13.50
N VAL A 116 -9.40 -5.53 13.82
CA VAL A 116 -9.22 -4.47 12.84
C VAL A 116 -7.95 -3.69 13.16
N ARG A 117 -7.01 -3.67 12.22
CA ARG A 117 -5.79 -2.87 12.28
C ARG A 117 -5.76 -1.87 11.12
N SER A 118 -5.41 -0.63 11.40
CA SER A 118 -5.21 0.41 10.40
C SER A 118 -3.81 1.01 10.52
N THR A 119 -3.33 1.68 9.47
CA THR A 119 -2.22 2.61 9.61
C THR A 119 -2.68 3.87 10.35
N ASP A 120 -1.76 4.51 11.09
CA ASP A 120 -2.00 5.76 11.84
C ASP A 120 -2.07 6.99 10.92
N ILE A 121 -3.11 7.02 10.10
CA ILE A 121 -3.42 8.09 9.16
C ILE A 121 -4.95 8.25 9.12
N ASP A 122 -5.46 9.47 9.31
CA ASP A 122 -6.91 9.75 9.41
C ASP A 122 -7.73 9.04 8.33
N ARG A 123 -7.29 9.09 7.06
CA ARG A 123 -8.04 8.50 5.95
C ARG A 123 -8.17 6.99 6.00
N THR A 124 -7.23 6.26 6.59
CA THR A 124 -7.31 4.79 6.74
C THR A 124 -8.14 4.43 7.97
N LEU A 125 -7.96 5.15 9.09
CA LEU A 125 -8.79 5.00 10.29
C LEU A 125 -10.28 5.24 9.99
N MET A 126 -10.59 6.35 9.33
CA MET A 126 -11.95 6.71 8.94
C MET A 126 -12.52 5.77 7.87
N SER A 127 -11.67 5.20 7.01
CA SER A 127 -12.10 4.19 6.02
C SER A 127 -12.52 2.90 6.72
N ALA A 128 -11.73 2.41 7.67
CA ALA A 128 -12.07 1.25 8.49
C ALA A 128 -13.38 1.49 9.26
N GLN A 129 -13.53 2.64 9.93
CA GLN A 129 -14.76 3.00 10.64
C GLN A 129 -15.99 3.07 9.72
N SER A 130 -15.83 3.64 8.52
CA SER A 130 -16.92 3.72 7.53
C SER A 130 -17.32 2.32 7.04
N GLN A 131 -16.34 1.45 6.79
CA GLN A 131 -16.58 0.06 6.39
C GLN A 131 -17.25 -0.75 7.49
N LEU A 132 -16.81 -0.60 8.74
CA LEU A 132 -17.42 -1.24 9.90
C LEU A 132 -18.86 -0.78 10.12
N SER A 133 -19.18 0.48 9.79
CA SER A 133 -20.56 0.98 9.83
C SER A 133 -21.46 0.34 8.75
N GLY A 134 -20.89 -0.21 7.68
CA GLY A 134 -21.63 -1.04 6.72
C GLY A 134 -21.71 -2.52 7.15
N LEU A 135 -20.64 -3.04 7.76
CA LEU A 135 -20.58 -4.42 8.26
C LEU A 135 -21.52 -4.65 9.46
N TYR A 136 -21.57 -3.68 10.37
CA TYR A 136 -22.43 -3.62 11.56
C TYR A 136 -23.19 -2.28 11.58
N PRO A 137 -24.26 -2.15 10.78
CA PRO A 137 -24.99 -0.91 10.61
C PRO A 137 -25.79 -0.52 11.86
N PRO A 138 -26.20 0.76 11.98
CA PRO A 138 -27.13 1.19 13.03
C PRO A 138 -28.33 0.24 13.13
N GLY A 139 -28.62 -0.22 14.35
CA GLY A 139 -29.59 -1.28 14.61
C GLY A 139 -28.93 -2.61 15.02
N SER A 140 -27.65 -2.82 14.71
CA SER A 140 -26.96 -4.07 15.03
C SER A 140 -26.52 -4.18 16.48
N ALA A 141 -26.26 -3.07 17.18
CA ALA A 141 -25.82 -3.14 18.58
C ALA A 141 -26.92 -3.69 19.48
N THR A 142 -26.59 -4.64 20.34
CA THR A 142 -27.48 -5.14 21.40
C THR A 142 -27.03 -4.60 22.75
N LEU A 143 -27.95 -4.49 23.72
CA LEU A 143 -27.58 -4.40 25.13
C LEU A 143 -26.90 -5.71 25.54
N ASP A 144 -25.57 -5.70 25.58
CA ASP A 144 -24.77 -6.72 26.27
C ASP A 144 -24.18 -6.10 27.54
N ASP A 145 -25.07 -5.59 28.40
CA ASP A 145 -24.70 -5.00 29.68
C ASP A 145 -25.18 -5.92 30.80
N VAL A 146 -24.27 -6.26 31.72
CA VAL A 146 -24.56 -6.99 32.97
C VAL A 146 -25.71 -6.33 33.75
N ARG A 147 -25.92 -5.02 33.60
CA ARG A 147 -27.08 -4.28 34.13
C ARG A 147 -28.43 -4.91 33.75
N THR A 148 -28.55 -5.48 32.55
CA THR A 148 -29.78 -6.17 32.11
C THR A 148 -30.05 -7.45 32.91
N ARG A 149 -29.04 -8.04 33.57
CA ARG A 149 -29.20 -9.22 34.42
C ARG A 149 -29.68 -8.89 35.84
N PHE A 150 -29.71 -7.61 36.20
CA PHE A 150 -30.07 -7.12 37.53
C PHE A 150 -31.23 -6.12 37.50
N ASP A 151 -32.10 -6.21 36.48
CA ASP A 151 -33.29 -5.36 36.30
C ASP A 151 -33.01 -3.85 36.43
N ALA A 152 -31.80 -3.41 36.07
CA ALA A 152 -31.45 -2.01 36.17
C ALA A 152 -32.24 -1.21 35.12
N ALA A 153 -32.70 -0.01 35.51
CA ALA A 153 -33.41 0.89 34.61
C ALA A 153 -32.56 1.13 33.32
N PRO A 154 -33.20 1.13 32.13
CA PRO A 154 -32.52 1.40 30.87
C PRO A 154 -31.82 2.75 30.88
N LEU A 155 -30.65 2.84 30.24
CA LEU A 155 -29.89 4.10 30.12
C LEU A 155 -30.57 5.10 29.16
N SER A 156 -31.34 4.59 28.19
CA SER A 156 -32.17 5.36 27.27
C SER A 156 -33.21 4.43 26.63
N ASP A 157 -34.15 5.00 25.86
CA ASP A 157 -35.08 4.23 25.01
C ASP A 157 -34.31 3.40 23.97
N ASP A 158 -33.11 3.84 23.61
CA ASP A 158 -32.22 3.17 22.68
C ASP A 158 -31.44 2.06 23.39
N GLN A 159 -32.00 0.85 23.32
CA GLN A 159 -31.50 -0.40 23.89
C GLN A 159 -30.21 -0.93 23.20
N GLY A 160 -29.33 -0.04 22.71
CA GLY A 160 -28.02 -0.36 22.13
C GLY A 160 -26.87 0.51 22.67
N GLY A 161 -27.12 1.34 23.68
CA GLY A 161 -26.11 2.17 24.36
C GLY A 161 -25.75 3.49 23.65
N LEU A 162 -25.98 3.60 22.34
CA LEU A 162 -25.77 4.81 21.53
C LEU A 162 -26.98 5.05 20.59
N PRO A 163 -27.20 6.30 20.11
CA PRO A 163 -28.28 6.60 19.18
C PRO A 163 -28.29 5.70 17.93
N TYR A 164 -29.49 5.30 17.52
CA TYR A 164 -29.76 4.37 16.43
C TYR A 164 -29.18 2.97 16.64
N ARG A 165 -28.92 2.55 17.90
CA ARG A 165 -28.16 1.32 18.20
C ARG A 165 -26.89 1.21 17.37
N PHE A 166 -26.16 2.32 17.23
CA PHE A 166 -24.86 2.34 16.57
C PHE A 166 -23.92 1.36 17.27
N GLN A 167 -23.15 0.58 16.49
CA GLN A 167 -22.19 -0.40 17.00
C GLN A 167 -20.76 0.17 16.91
N PRO A 168 -20.15 0.62 18.02
CA PRO A 168 -18.73 0.88 18.05
C PRO A 168 -17.97 -0.43 17.82
N VAL A 169 -16.97 -0.37 16.94
CA VAL A 169 -16.00 -1.46 16.72
C VAL A 169 -14.60 -0.85 16.84
N PRO A 170 -13.71 -1.41 17.68
CA PRO A 170 -12.37 -0.88 17.84
C PRO A 170 -11.55 -0.99 16.55
N VAL A 171 -10.82 0.08 16.22
CA VAL A 171 -9.85 0.12 15.12
C VAL A 171 -8.48 0.36 15.76
N HIS A 172 -7.66 -0.69 15.79
CA HIS A 172 -6.32 -0.63 16.36
C HIS A 172 -5.36 0.00 15.36
N THR A 173 -4.33 0.68 15.87
CA THR A 173 -3.32 1.31 15.04
C THR A 173 -1.96 1.24 15.70
N GLU A 174 -0.93 1.36 14.89
CA GLU A 174 0.44 1.54 15.35
C GLU A 174 0.96 2.86 14.82
N ALA A 175 1.72 3.59 15.65
CA ALA A 175 2.24 4.90 15.30
C ALA A 175 2.93 4.87 13.93
N LYS A 176 2.66 5.88 13.09
CA LYS A 176 3.12 5.94 11.69
C LYS A 176 4.60 5.61 11.50
N LYS A 177 5.46 5.94 12.46
CA LYS A 177 6.90 5.68 12.36
C LYS A 177 7.22 4.21 12.57
N THR A 178 6.59 3.53 13.54
CA THR A 178 6.89 2.14 13.95
C THR A 178 6.12 1.08 13.22
N ASP A 179 5.04 1.43 12.52
CA ASP A 179 4.29 0.46 11.73
C ASP A 179 5.15 -0.12 10.60
N VAL A 180 5.67 -1.33 10.79
CA VAL A 180 6.43 -2.09 9.79
C VAL A 180 5.55 -3.07 9.00
N LEU A 181 4.30 -3.28 9.45
CA LEU A 181 3.37 -4.24 8.85
C LEU A 181 2.55 -3.61 7.71
N LEU A 182 1.88 -2.49 7.97
CA LEU A 182 0.99 -1.83 6.99
C LEU A 182 1.63 -0.60 6.32
N LEU A 183 2.74 -0.11 6.86
CA LEU A 183 3.64 0.86 6.22
C LEU A 183 5.01 0.23 5.89
N PRO A 184 5.05 -0.71 4.94
CA PRO A 184 6.19 -1.59 4.74
C PRO A 184 7.52 -0.95 4.29
N GLY A 185 7.52 0.35 3.99
CA GLY A 185 8.75 1.12 3.75
C GLY A 185 9.45 1.58 5.02
N ASN A 186 8.79 1.50 6.17
CA ASN A 186 9.33 2.00 7.43
C ASN A 186 10.49 1.12 7.94
N PHE A 187 11.46 1.79 8.56
CA PHE A 187 12.62 1.20 9.24
C PHE A 187 13.31 0.08 8.46
N CYS A 188 13.66 0.38 7.20
CA CYS A 188 14.38 -0.58 6.38
C CYS A 188 15.51 0.07 5.56
N PRO A 189 16.69 0.31 6.17
CA PRO A 189 17.84 0.88 5.46
C PRO A 189 18.22 0.11 4.19
N ARG A 190 18.11 -1.23 4.19
CA ARG A 190 18.36 -2.03 2.99
C ARG A 190 17.40 -1.70 1.86
N HIS A 191 16.11 -1.50 2.14
CA HIS A 191 15.14 -1.09 1.13
C HIS A 191 15.50 0.27 0.54
N ASP A 192 15.90 1.24 1.36
CA ASP A 192 16.36 2.56 0.87
C ASP A 192 17.54 2.43 -0.09
N VAL A 193 18.52 1.58 0.24
CA VAL A 193 19.66 1.30 -0.64
C VAL A 193 19.20 0.72 -1.98
N ILE A 194 18.29 -0.27 -1.96
CA ILE A 194 17.78 -0.88 -3.21
C ILE A 194 17.07 0.18 -4.07
N MET A 195 16.29 1.07 -3.45
CA MET A 195 15.60 2.14 -4.18
C MET A 195 16.58 3.12 -4.81
N GLU A 196 17.69 3.45 -4.14
CA GLU A 196 18.75 4.28 -4.72
C GLU A 196 19.55 3.55 -5.81
N GLU A 197 19.82 2.26 -5.67
CA GLU A 197 20.41 1.41 -6.73
C GLU A 197 19.52 1.40 -7.98
N LYS A 198 18.22 1.21 -7.79
CA LYS A 198 17.20 1.23 -8.85
C LYS A 198 17.16 2.57 -9.60
N LYS A 199 17.22 3.70 -8.90
CA LYS A 199 17.26 5.03 -9.54
C LYS A 199 18.51 5.23 -10.42
N ARG A 200 19.61 4.52 -10.15
CA ARG A 200 20.85 4.57 -10.93
C ARG A 200 20.92 3.54 -12.06
N ALA A 201 20.03 2.55 -12.06
CA ALA A 201 20.01 1.51 -13.08
C ALA A 201 19.57 2.06 -14.44
N SER A 202 20.09 1.46 -15.52
CA SER A 202 19.79 1.86 -16.91
C SER A 202 18.30 1.93 -17.19
N ALA A 203 17.53 0.94 -16.70
CA ALA A 203 16.08 0.90 -16.83
C ALA A 203 15.38 2.21 -16.37
N TYR A 204 15.81 2.77 -15.24
CA TYR A 204 15.29 4.04 -14.73
C TYR A 204 15.87 5.24 -15.49
N THR A 205 17.20 5.29 -15.65
CA THR A 205 17.84 6.46 -16.28
C THR A 205 17.49 6.62 -17.76
N ASP A 206 17.28 5.51 -18.48
CA ASP A 206 16.86 5.52 -19.88
C ASP A 206 15.38 5.92 -20.03
N LEU A 207 14.52 5.53 -19.08
CA LEU A 207 13.15 6.04 -19.00
C LEU A 207 13.16 7.56 -18.78
N VAL A 208 13.91 8.05 -17.79
CA VAL A 208 14.00 9.50 -17.53
C VAL A 208 14.51 10.25 -18.76
N ARG A 209 15.55 9.74 -19.44
CA ARG A 209 16.07 10.37 -20.67
C ARG A 209 15.02 10.40 -21.78
N ARG A 210 14.30 9.30 -21.98
CA ARG A 210 13.25 9.20 -23.00
C ARG A 210 12.06 10.10 -22.70
N GLU A 211 11.67 10.23 -21.43
CA GLU A 211 10.50 11.00 -21.00
C GLU A 211 10.84 12.46 -20.67
N ALA A 212 12.10 12.89 -20.76
CA ALA A 212 12.51 14.26 -20.45
C ALA A 212 11.68 15.35 -21.17
N PRO A 213 11.32 15.22 -22.47
CA PRO A 213 10.44 16.18 -23.12
C PRO A 213 9.05 16.26 -22.47
N PHE A 214 8.49 15.11 -22.09
CA PHE A 214 7.19 15.04 -21.43
C PHE A 214 7.23 15.57 -19.99
N LEU A 215 8.30 15.30 -19.24
CA LEU A 215 8.48 15.87 -17.89
C LEU A 215 8.55 17.39 -17.95
N LYS A 216 9.20 17.96 -18.97
CA LYS A 216 9.23 19.42 -19.19
C LYS A 216 7.84 19.98 -19.52
N GLU A 217 7.06 19.28 -20.35
CA GLU A 217 5.67 19.65 -20.65
C GLU A 217 4.81 19.62 -19.37
N ALA A 218 4.86 18.51 -18.62
CA ALA A 218 4.11 18.35 -17.37
C ALA A 218 4.50 19.40 -16.32
N ALA A 219 5.79 19.78 -16.24
CA ALA A 219 6.26 20.82 -15.32
C ALA A 219 5.67 22.19 -15.66
N SER A 220 5.63 22.53 -16.96
CA SER A 220 4.99 23.75 -17.44
C SER A 220 3.49 23.76 -17.16
N ILE A 221 2.81 22.62 -17.25
CA ILE A 221 1.38 22.50 -16.91
C ILE A 221 1.19 22.69 -15.41
N ALA A 222 2.02 22.04 -14.59
CA ALA A 222 1.97 22.13 -13.13
C ALA A 222 2.35 23.52 -12.58
N GLY A 223 3.03 24.34 -13.38
CA GLY A 223 3.52 25.65 -12.97
C GLY A 223 4.78 25.58 -12.10
N VAL A 224 5.61 24.55 -12.28
CA VAL A 224 6.88 24.35 -11.55
C VAL A 224 8.07 24.36 -12.51
N ASP A 225 9.26 24.59 -11.98
CA ASP A 225 10.49 24.48 -12.78
C ASP A 225 10.71 23.03 -13.23
N HIS A 226 11.14 22.84 -14.48
CA HIS A 226 11.34 21.51 -15.05
C HIS A 226 12.39 20.65 -14.29
N GLU A 227 13.32 21.27 -13.58
CA GLU A 227 14.29 20.59 -12.72
C GLU A 227 13.65 20.01 -11.45
N GLN A 228 12.49 20.56 -11.03
CA GLN A 228 11.75 20.11 -9.85
C GLN A 228 10.83 18.92 -10.16
N LEU A 229 10.35 18.79 -11.40
CA LEU A 229 9.42 17.71 -11.77
C LEU A 229 10.15 16.41 -12.17
N THR A 230 10.56 15.64 -11.17
CA THR A 230 11.06 14.26 -11.37
C THR A 230 9.92 13.27 -11.64
N LEU A 231 10.23 12.01 -11.98
CA LEU A 231 9.20 10.95 -12.07
C LEU A 231 8.43 10.77 -10.74
N PHE A 232 9.06 11.04 -9.60
CA PHE A 232 8.40 10.98 -8.30
C PHE A 232 7.42 12.15 -8.10
N GLU A 233 7.80 13.36 -8.51
CA GLU A 233 6.88 14.51 -8.45
C GLU A 233 5.77 14.43 -9.52
N LEU A 234 6.04 13.79 -10.66
CA LEU A 234 5.02 13.46 -11.64
C LEU A 234 3.95 12.51 -11.07
N GLU A 235 4.34 11.55 -10.22
CA GLU A 235 3.40 10.64 -9.55
C GLU A 235 2.45 11.41 -8.63
N LYS A 236 2.97 12.34 -7.82
CA LYS A 236 2.18 13.25 -6.99
C LYS A 236 1.27 14.19 -7.79
N LEU A 237 1.76 14.70 -8.92
CA LEU A 237 0.97 15.52 -9.84
C LEU A 237 -0.21 14.72 -10.41
N HIS A 238 0.05 13.50 -10.86
CA HIS A 238 -0.98 12.60 -11.34
C HIS A 238 -1.99 12.25 -10.24
N ASP A 239 -1.56 11.99 -9.00
CA ASP A 239 -2.45 11.77 -7.85
C ASP A 239 -3.36 12.99 -7.61
N THR A 240 -2.82 14.19 -7.70
CA THR A 240 -3.57 15.45 -7.56
C THR A 240 -4.65 15.57 -8.64
N TRP A 241 -4.29 15.34 -9.91
CA TRP A 241 -5.23 15.35 -11.02
C TRP A 241 -6.32 14.27 -10.91
N ARG A 242 -5.97 13.10 -10.37
CA ARG A 242 -6.95 12.05 -10.07
C ARG A 242 -7.99 12.53 -9.05
N CYS A 243 -7.54 13.17 -7.96
CA CYS A 243 -8.45 13.75 -6.97
C CYS A 243 -9.33 14.84 -7.60
N PHE A 244 -8.76 15.70 -8.46
CA PHE A 244 -9.54 16.74 -9.14
C PHE A 244 -10.66 16.14 -9.99
N ARG A 245 -10.35 15.12 -10.79
CA ARG A 245 -11.35 14.39 -11.57
C ARG A 245 -12.43 13.76 -10.70
N ALA A 246 -12.06 13.15 -9.56
CA ALA A 246 -13.02 12.54 -8.64
C ALA A 246 -14.00 13.57 -8.04
N HIS A 247 -13.56 14.81 -7.87
CA HIS A 247 -14.36 15.89 -7.29
C HIS A 247 -14.92 16.89 -8.31
N SER A 248 -14.85 16.57 -9.61
CA SER A 248 -15.25 17.50 -10.69
C SER A 248 -14.55 18.87 -10.63
N VAL A 249 -13.37 18.93 -10.02
CA VAL A 249 -12.52 20.12 -10.06
C VAL A 249 -11.85 20.18 -11.44
N PRO A 250 -11.90 21.32 -12.15
CA PRO A 250 -11.24 21.46 -13.44
C PRO A 250 -9.74 21.17 -13.35
N LEU A 251 -9.22 20.41 -14.32
CA LEU A 251 -7.78 20.23 -14.44
C LEU A 251 -7.11 21.52 -14.95
N PRO A 252 -5.81 21.73 -14.67
CA PRO A 252 -5.06 22.86 -15.22
C PRO A 252 -5.16 22.94 -16.74
N LYS A 253 -5.04 24.16 -17.28
CA LYS A 253 -5.04 24.38 -18.73
C LYS A 253 -3.93 23.53 -19.38
N ASN A 254 -4.26 22.88 -20.50
CA ASN A 254 -3.40 21.96 -21.25
C ASN A 254 -3.16 20.58 -20.59
N ALA A 255 -3.73 20.27 -19.43
CA ALA A 255 -3.79 18.90 -18.90
C ALA A 255 -4.82 18.04 -19.67
N THR A 256 -4.55 17.80 -20.95
CA THR A 256 -5.44 17.04 -21.85
C THR A 256 -5.54 15.57 -21.41
N ALA A 257 -6.52 14.85 -21.96
CA ALA A 257 -6.69 13.42 -21.68
C ALA A 257 -5.43 12.59 -21.98
N SER A 258 -4.68 12.92 -23.04
CA SER A 258 -3.44 12.23 -23.39
C SER A 258 -2.29 12.52 -22.41
N VAL A 259 -2.18 13.76 -21.93
CA VAL A 259 -1.19 14.15 -20.91
C VAL A 259 -1.45 13.42 -19.59
N VAL A 260 -2.70 13.44 -19.12
CA VAL A 260 -3.09 12.75 -17.89
C VAL A 260 -2.87 11.26 -18.00
N GLU A 261 -3.22 10.64 -19.13
CA GLU A 261 -3.01 9.21 -19.37
C GLU A 261 -1.52 8.85 -19.41
N ARG A 262 -0.66 9.70 -19.98
CA ARG A 262 0.79 9.47 -19.99
C ARG A 262 1.38 9.60 -18.59
N ALA A 263 0.95 10.60 -17.81
CA ALA A 263 1.34 10.75 -16.41
C ALA A 263 0.92 9.53 -15.57
N ARG A 264 -0.32 9.04 -15.79
CA ARG A 264 -0.84 7.80 -15.16
C ARG A 264 0.05 6.59 -15.45
N LYS A 265 0.39 6.36 -16.73
CA LYS A 265 1.26 5.23 -17.13
C LYS A 265 2.65 5.30 -16.49
N LEU A 266 3.22 6.49 -16.34
CA LEU A 266 4.52 6.68 -15.68
C LEU A 266 4.43 6.49 -14.16
N SER A 267 3.34 6.93 -13.54
CA SER A 267 3.02 6.66 -12.13
C SER A 267 2.88 5.15 -11.88
N ASP A 268 2.11 4.44 -12.71
CA ASP A 268 1.97 2.98 -12.67
C ASP A 268 3.32 2.27 -12.82
N TRP A 269 4.14 2.72 -13.78
CA TRP A 269 5.48 2.18 -13.99
C TRP A 269 6.36 2.39 -12.76
N LEU A 270 6.34 3.58 -12.15
CA LEU A 270 7.15 3.87 -10.97
C LEU A 270 6.75 2.99 -9.78
N LEU A 271 5.46 2.81 -9.53
CA LEU A 271 4.95 1.92 -8.48
C LEU A 271 5.35 0.47 -8.75
N THR A 272 5.22 0.01 -9.99
CA THR A 272 5.62 -1.33 -10.42
C THR A 272 7.12 -1.54 -10.23
N TYR A 273 7.94 -0.65 -10.79
CA TYR A 273 9.38 -0.70 -10.70
C TYR A 273 9.86 -0.64 -9.26
N GLY A 274 9.19 0.14 -8.40
CA GLY A 274 9.44 0.19 -6.97
C GLY A 274 9.27 -1.17 -6.30
N ASN A 275 8.21 -1.92 -6.60
CA ASN A 275 7.90 -3.22 -5.99
C ASN A 275 8.56 -4.43 -6.69
N GLN A 276 9.30 -4.23 -7.78
CA GLN A 276 10.00 -5.32 -8.48
C GLN A 276 11.17 -5.91 -7.68
N GLY A 277 11.35 -7.22 -7.79
CA GLY A 277 12.47 -7.95 -7.20
C GLY A 277 12.10 -8.63 -5.89
N ARG A 278 12.54 -9.90 -5.75
CA ARG A 278 12.20 -10.74 -4.60
C ARG A 278 12.60 -10.10 -3.26
N GLU A 279 13.79 -9.52 -3.18
CA GLU A 279 14.27 -8.85 -1.95
C GLU A 279 13.34 -7.70 -1.55
N VAL A 280 12.91 -6.84 -2.49
CA VAL A 280 11.96 -5.76 -2.20
C VAL A 280 10.61 -6.31 -1.75
N GLN A 281 10.12 -7.36 -2.40
CA GLN A 281 8.85 -8.01 -2.05
C GLN A 281 8.89 -8.62 -0.64
N ARG A 282 10.01 -9.23 -0.23
CA ARG A 282 10.23 -9.71 1.14
C ARG A 282 10.17 -8.57 2.14
N LEU A 283 10.97 -7.52 1.92
CA LEU A 283 11.06 -6.38 2.82
C LEU A 283 9.74 -5.60 2.93
N ARG A 284 8.92 -5.60 1.87
CA ARG A 284 7.68 -4.83 1.82
C ARG A 284 6.39 -5.60 2.08
N ALA A 285 6.35 -6.91 1.88
CA ALA A 285 5.11 -7.68 2.03
C ALA A 285 5.31 -9.00 2.76
N GLY A 286 6.55 -9.39 3.08
CA GLY A 286 6.81 -10.65 3.77
C GLY A 286 6.13 -10.75 5.14
N LEU A 287 6.02 -9.64 5.87
CA LEU A 287 5.32 -9.60 7.16
C LEU A 287 3.81 -9.79 7.03
N ILE A 288 3.16 -9.15 6.04
CA ILE A 288 1.70 -9.31 5.88
C ILE A 288 1.36 -10.73 5.42
N LEU A 289 2.17 -11.33 4.54
CA LEU A 289 2.03 -12.74 4.15
C LEU A 289 2.17 -13.68 5.36
N TYR A 290 3.18 -13.43 6.21
CA TYR A 290 3.37 -14.19 7.45
C TYR A 290 2.19 -14.03 8.41
N ASN A 291 1.69 -12.82 8.60
CA ASN A 291 0.57 -12.56 9.50
C ASN A 291 -0.70 -13.28 9.03
N VAL A 292 -1.03 -13.22 7.74
CA VAL A 292 -2.18 -13.94 7.17
C VAL A 292 -2.06 -15.45 7.41
N LEU A 293 -0.88 -16.04 7.17
CA LEU A 293 -0.62 -17.46 7.45
C LEU A 293 -0.80 -17.80 8.93
N ARG A 294 -0.34 -16.93 9.82
CA ARG A 294 -0.47 -17.09 11.28
C ARG A 294 -1.94 -17.12 11.71
N TYR A 295 -2.76 -16.18 11.22
CA TYR A 295 -4.19 -16.16 11.54
C TYR A 295 -4.93 -17.38 10.94
N MET A 296 -4.56 -17.81 9.72
CA MET A 296 -5.09 -19.04 9.13
C MET A 296 -4.81 -20.27 10.00
N GLY A 297 -3.57 -20.42 10.49
CA GLY A 297 -3.18 -21.51 11.37
C GLY A 297 -3.94 -21.48 12.69
N ALA A 298 -4.05 -20.32 13.34
CA ALA A 298 -4.81 -20.16 14.59
C ALA A 298 -6.30 -20.52 14.41
N ALA A 299 -6.93 -20.06 13.32
CA ALA A 299 -8.32 -20.36 13.01
C ALA A 299 -8.57 -21.86 12.68
N TYR A 300 -7.61 -22.53 12.06
CA TYR A 300 -7.72 -23.97 11.79
C TYR A 300 -7.56 -24.80 13.06
N LEU A 301 -6.57 -24.48 13.90
CA LEU A 301 -6.27 -25.27 15.10
C LEU A 301 -7.42 -25.26 16.11
N ASN A 302 -8.24 -24.19 16.13
CA ASN A 302 -9.51 -24.02 16.87
C ASN A 302 -9.52 -24.60 18.31
N ASP A 303 -8.34 -24.67 18.92
CA ASP A 303 -8.07 -25.21 20.24
C ASP A 303 -7.28 -24.11 20.95
N THR A 304 -8.01 -23.15 21.51
CA THR A 304 -7.45 -22.06 22.31
C THR A 304 -6.64 -22.58 23.49
N ASP A 305 -6.86 -23.83 23.93
CA ASP A 305 -6.07 -24.47 25.00
C ASP A 305 -4.66 -24.86 24.54
N LYS A 306 -4.39 -24.86 23.22
CA LYS A 306 -3.06 -25.14 22.62
C LYS A 306 -2.37 -23.93 22.03
N LEU A 307 -3.08 -22.82 21.83
CA LEU A 307 -2.46 -21.56 21.46
C LEU A 307 -1.82 -20.98 22.74
N PRO A 308 -0.53 -20.60 22.71
CA PRO A 308 0.03 -19.83 23.81
C PRO A 308 -0.83 -18.58 24.03
N GLU A 309 -1.01 -18.17 25.30
CA GLU A 309 -1.92 -17.08 25.72
C GLU A 309 -1.72 -15.77 24.91
N GLU A 310 -0.50 -15.54 24.42
CA GLU A 310 -0.11 -14.42 23.56
C GLU A 310 -0.70 -14.46 22.12
N PHE A 311 -1.27 -15.59 21.68
CA PHE A 311 -1.92 -15.77 20.38
C PHE A 311 -3.45 -15.95 20.50
N GLU A 312 -4.05 -15.77 21.70
CA GLU A 312 -5.52 -15.83 21.85
C GLU A 312 -6.24 -14.77 21.01
N GLU A 313 -5.62 -13.59 20.83
CA GLU A 313 -6.12 -12.56 19.92
C GLU A 313 -6.08 -12.99 18.45
N ASP A 314 -5.41 -14.10 18.11
CA ASP A 314 -5.33 -14.61 16.73
C ASP A 314 -6.38 -15.65 16.39
N ALA A 315 -7.23 -16.03 17.35
CA ALA A 315 -8.39 -16.89 17.11
C ALA A 315 -9.53 -16.17 16.36
N ASN A 316 -9.31 -14.93 15.90
CA ASN A 316 -10.30 -14.20 15.11
C ASN A 316 -10.61 -14.90 13.79
N ARG A 317 -11.91 -14.95 13.46
CA ARG A 317 -12.41 -15.47 12.18
C ARG A 317 -12.27 -14.47 11.05
N PHE A 318 -12.23 -13.18 11.36
CA PHE A 318 -12.07 -12.11 10.39
C PHE A 318 -11.01 -11.10 10.87
N VAL A 319 -10.06 -10.78 10.01
CA VAL A 319 -9.10 -9.69 10.26
C VAL A 319 -9.13 -8.66 9.13
N LEU A 320 -9.32 -7.39 9.48
CA LEU A 320 -9.29 -6.26 8.55
C LEU A 320 -8.01 -5.44 8.71
N PHE A 321 -7.26 -5.29 7.63
CA PHE A 321 -6.11 -4.40 7.49
C PHE A 321 -6.46 -3.19 6.61
N SER A 322 -6.62 -2.00 7.18
CA SER A 322 -6.92 -0.77 6.42
C SER A 322 -5.66 0.08 6.18
N ALA A 323 -5.23 0.18 4.93
CA ALA A 323 -3.93 0.71 4.53
C ALA A 323 -3.97 1.46 3.18
N HIS A 324 -2.94 1.29 2.34
CA HIS A 324 -2.68 2.13 1.17
C HIS A 324 -2.57 1.32 -0.13
N ASP A 325 -2.62 2.05 -1.26
CA ASP A 325 -2.29 1.52 -2.59
C ASP A 325 -0.91 0.88 -2.62
N THR A 326 0.07 1.50 -1.98
CA THR A 326 1.43 0.97 -1.87
C THR A 326 1.52 -0.33 -1.07
N THR A 327 0.65 -0.53 -0.08
CA THR A 327 0.53 -1.77 0.68
C THR A 327 -0.11 -2.85 -0.19
N VAL A 328 -1.25 -2.55 -0.83
CA VAL A 328 -1.94 -3.48 -1.77
C VAL A 328 -1.02 -3.89 -2.92
N ALA A 329 -0.33 -2.93 -3.56
CA ALA A 329 0.58 -3.19 -4.67
C ALA A 329 1.79 -4.03 -4.25
N ALA A 330 2.36 -3.78 -3.07
CA ALA A 330 3.45 -4.59 -2.53
C ALA A 330 3.00 -6.04 -2.28
N THR A 331 1.83 -6.22 -1.68
CA THR A 331 1.27 -7.55 -1.41
C THR A 331 0.94 -8.30 -2.69
N LEU A 332 0.27 -7.68 -3.65
CA LEU A 332 0.00 -8.30 -4.97
C LEU A 332 1.30 -8.63 -5.71
N SER A 333 2.34 -7.80 -5.59
CA SER A 333 3.65 -8.05 -6.20
C SER A 333 4.31 -9.28 -5.57
N ALA A 334 4.18 -9.46 -4.26
CA ALA A 334 4.67 -10.63 -3.55
C ALA A 334 3.84 -11.89 -3.85
N LEU A 335 2.53 -11.76 -4.01
CA LEU A 335 1.67 -12.85 -4.50
C LEU A 335 1.91 -13.18 -5.99
N ARG A 336 2.75 -12.42 -6.69
CA ARG A 336 3.00 -12.52 -8.14
C ARG A 336 1.72 -12.36 -8.98
N ALA A 337 0.79 -11.52 -8.49
CA ALA A 337 -0.51 -11.26 -9.09
C ALA A 337 -0.76 -9.76 -9.38
N PHE A 338 0.27 -8.92 -9.23
CA PHE A 338 0.15 -7.48 -9.51
C PHE A 338 -0.03 -7.22 -11.01
N ASP A 339 -1.08 -6.48 -11.36
CA ASP A 339 -1.42 -6.14 -12.74
C ASP A 339 -0.67 -4.90 -13.26
N ASN A 340 0.32 -4.41 -12.50
CA ASN A 340 1.15 -3.25 -12.78
C ASN A 340 0.36 -1.92 -12.85
N LYS A 341 -0.83 -1.86 -12.26
CA LYS A 341 -1.63 -0.63 -12.18
C LYS A 341 -1.73 -0.18 -10.74
N ASN A 342 -1.71 1.13 -10.50
CA ASN A 342 -1.98 1.66 -9.17
C ASN A 342 -3.37 1.18 -8.70
N PRO A 343 -3.47 0.46 -7.56
CA PRO A 343 -4.74 -0.01 -7.05
C PRO A 343 -5.74 1.15 -6.94
N PRO A 344 -6.97 1.05 -7.46
CA PRO A 344 -8.01 2.06 -7.25
C PRO A 344 -8.35 2.34 -5.77
N TYR A 345 -9.14 3.38 -5.48
CA TYR A 345 -9.66 3.59 -4.12
C TYR A 345 -10.55 2.41 -3.72
N ASN A 346 -10.59 2.10 -2.42
CA ASN A 346 -11.34 0.96 -1.90
C ASN A 346 -10.91 -0.41 -2.45
N SER A 347 -9.75 -0.51 -3.13
CA SER A 347 -9.22 -1.79 -3.58
C SER A 347 -9.04 -2.73 -2.39
N THR A 348 -9.45 -4.00 -2.53
CA THR A 348 -9.36 -5.02 -1.48
C THR A 348 -8.67 -6.28 -2.00
N ILE A 349 -7.81 -6.85 -1.16
CA ILE A 349 -7.37 -8.24 -1.28
C ILE A 349 -8.08 -9.01 -0.16
N ILE A 350 -8.77 -10.09 -0.48
CA ILE A 350 -9.43 -10.95 0.49
C ILE A 350 -8.82 -12.35 0.39
N TRP A 351 -8.35 -12.88 1.52
CA TRP A 351 -8.00 -14.28 1.68
C TRP A 351 -9.12 -14.97 2.44
N GLU A 352 -9.53 -16.13 1.95
CA GLU A 352 -10.52 -17.00 2.57
C GLU A 352 -9.91 -18.38 2.74
N LEU A 353 -9.94 -18.92 3.96
CA LEU A 353 -9.53 -20.29 4.27
C LEU A 353 -10.78 -21.17 4.37
N PHE A 354 -10.82 -22.26 3.64
CA PHE A 354 -11.90 -23.23 3.66
C PHE A 354 -11.42 -24.60 4.14
N GLU A 355 -12.30 -25.31 4.81
CA GLU A 355 -12.24 -26.76 4.99
C GLU A 355 -13.13 -27.42 3.93
N GLU A 356 -12.53 -28.27 3.11
CA GLU A 356 -13.22 -29.08 2.10
C GLU A 356 -13.84 -30.34 2.74
N ARG A 357 -14.76 -31.01 2.04
CA ARG A 357 -15.40 -32.28 2.52
C ARG A 357 -14.45 -33.37 3.00
N ASN A 358 -13.25 -33.45 2.43
CA ASN A 358 -12.23 -34.42 2.78
C ASN A 358 -11.33 -33.96 3.95
N ALA A 359 -11.73 -32.89 4.66
CA ALA A 359 -10.96 -32.20 5.70
C ALA A 359 -9.63 -31.58 5.23
N SER A 360 -9.38 -31.51 3.92
CA SER A 360 -8.25 -30.73 3.38
C SER A 360 -8.58 -29.24 3.41
N LEU A 361 -7.54 -28.42 3.49
CA LEU A 361 -7.68 -26.97 3.53
C LEU A 361 -7.36 -26.34 2.18
N THR A 362 -8.16 -25.36 1.79
CA THR A 362 -7.90 -24.54 0.61
C THR A 362 -7.94 -23.05 0.94
N VAL A 363 -7.12 -22.28 0.25
CA VAL A 363 -7.09 -20.82 0.31
C VAL A 363 -7.58 -20.28 -1.02
N ARG A 364 -8.59 -19.42 -0.96
CA ARG A 364 -9.03 -18.60 -2.08
C ARG A 364 -8.58 -17.16 -1.85
N ILE A 365 -8.05 -16.52 -2.89
CA ILE A 365 -7.64 -15.12 -2.83
C ILE A 365 -8.38 -14.35 -3.90
N GLU A 366 -8.90 -13.19 -3.54
CA GLU A 366 -9.65 -12.31 -4.42
C GLU A 366 -9.02 -10.92 -4.40
N TYR A 367 -8.88 -10.29 -5.58
CA TYR A 367 -8.55 -8.88 -5.72
C TYR A 367 -9.69 -8.16 -6.44
N ASN A 368 -10.37 -7.25 -5.76
CA ASN A 368 -11.49 -6.46 -6.31
C ASN A 368 -12.58 -7.31 -6.99
N GLY A 369 -13.07 -8.37 -6.34
CA GLY A 369 -14.11 -9.23 -6.93
C GLY A 369 -13.58 -10.33 -7.84
N ARG A 370 -12.28 -10.31 -8.20
CA ARG A 370 -11.68 -11.28 -9.11
C ARG A 370 -10.80 -12.28 -8.36
N ALA A 371 -11.12 -13.56 -8.49
CA ALA A 371 -10.28 -14.64 -7.98
C ALA A 371 -8.88 -14.61 -8.60
N LEU A 372 -7.87 -14.82 -7.77
CA LEU A 372 -6.47 -14.95 -8.14
C LEU A 372 -6.08 -16.43 -8.16
N VAL A 373 -5.41 -16.86 -9.21
CA VAL A 373 -4.75 -18.17 -9.27
C VAL A 373 -3.26 -17.94 -9.09
N LEU A 374 -2.72 -18.31 -7.93
CA LEU A 374 -1.31 -18.09 -7.64
C LEU A 374 -0.42 -19.06 -8.45
N PRO A 375 0.84 -18.70 -8.74
CA PRO A 375 1.75 -19.63 -9.39
C PRO A 375 1.95 -20.89 -8.54
N GLY A 376 1.78 -22.06 -9.14
CA GLY A 376 1.80 -23.35 -8.43
C GLY A 376 0.40 -23.92 -8.17
N CYS A 377 -0.63 -23.07 -8.05
CA CYS A 377 -2.01 -23.50 -7.88
C CYS A 377 -2.66 -23.76 -9.24
N THR A 378 -3.52 -24.78 -9.33
CA THR A 378 -4.22 -25.15 -10.57
C THR A 378 -5.61 -24.51 -10.73
N ALA A 379 -6.21 -24.04 -9.62
CA ALA A 379 -7.54 -23.45 -9.55
C ALA A 379 -7.60 -22.30 -8.54
N GLU A 380 -8.76 -21.64 -8.42
CA GLU A 380 -8.97 -20.53 -7.48
C GLU A 380 -8.94 -20.96 -6.00
N PHE A 381 -9.34 -22.19 -5.70
CA PHE A 381 -9.24 -22.82 -4.38
C PHE A 381 -7.91 -23.56 -4.34
N CYS A 382 -6.86 -22.89 -3.86
CA CYS A 382 -5.52 -23.45 -3.83
C CYS A 382 -5.32 -24.28 -2.56
N PRO A 383 -4.88 -25.55 -2.62
CA PRO A 383 -4.48 -26.31 -1.43
C PRO A 383 -3.54 -25.49 -0.53
N ILE A 384 -3.75 -25.55 0.79
CA ILE A 384 -2.98 -24.72 1.75
C ILE A 384 -1.47 -24.93 1.60
N GLU A 385 -1.03 -26.16 1.31
CA GLU A 385 0.38 -26.51 1.12
C GLU A 385 0.96 -25.85 -0.13
N GLU A 386 0.18 -25.82 -1.22
CA GLU A 386 0.55 -25.13 -2.46
C GLU A 386 0.59 -23.61 -2.25
N TYR A 387 -0.34 -23.05 -1.48
CA TYR A 387 -0.34 -21.63 -1.11
C TYR A 387 0.90 -21.26 -0.28
N ILE A 388 1.23 -22.06 0.74
CA ILE A 388 2.42 -21.87 1.58
C ILE A 388 3.67 -21.92 0.71
N GLU A 389 3.84 -22.95 -0.12
CA GLU A 389 5.02 -23.09 -0.98
C GLU A 389 5.08 -21.96 -2.03
N SER A 390 3.94 -21.55 -2.58
CA SER A 390 3.85 -20.45 -3.53
C SER A 390 4.36 -19.12 -2.94
N THR A 391 4.09 -18.87 -1.66
CA THR A 391 4.44 -17.61 -0.98
C THR A 391 5.74 -17.67 -0.19
N ARG A 392 6.27 -18.87 0.06
CA ARG A 392 7.42 -19.17 0.94
C ARG A 392 8.65 -18.29 0.72
N ASP A 393 9.06 -18.11 -0.53
CA ASP A 393 10.28 -17.35 -0.85
C ASP A 393 10.15 -15.83 -0.65
N ARG A 394 8.94 -15.36 -0.33
CA ARG A 394 8.61 -13.94 -0.08
C ARG A 394 8.12 -13.67 1.33
N THR A 395 7.66 -14.70 2.05
CA THR A 395 7.28 -14.62 3.46
C THR A 395 8.49 -14.32 4.35
N VAL A 396 8.30 -13.43 5.33
CA VAL A 396 9.30 -13.06 6.33
C VAL A 396 8.68 -13.28 7.71
N HIS A 397 9.24 -14.23 8.46
CA HIS A 397 8.63 -14.75 9.70
C HIS A 397 8.92 -13.81 10.88
N GLY A 398 8.05 -12.83 11.06
CA GLY A 398 8.08 -11.92 12.21
C GLY A 398 8.97 -10.69 12.03
N GLN A 399 8.75 -9.70 12.90
CA GLN A 399 9.39 -8.38 12.80
C GLN A 399 10.92 -8.45 12.94
N SER A 400 11.43 -9.33 13.81
CA SER A 400 12.87 -9.55 14.02
C SER A 400 13.56 -10.05 12.74
N ALA A 401 12.98 -11.03 12.05
CA ALA A 401 13.50 -11.53 10.77
C ALA A 401 13.51 -10.43 9.69
N ARG A 402 12.45 -9.61 9.61
CA ARG A 402 12.45 -8.43 8.72
C ARG A 402 13.54 -7.44 9.12
N GLY A 403 13.70 -7.17 10.41
CA GLY A 403 14.74 -6.31 10.96
C GLY A 403 16.13 -6.75 10.51
N ALA A 404 16.43 -8.05 10.60
CA ALA A 404 17.68 -8.64 10.13
C ALA A 404 17.88 -8.43 8.62
N GLU A 405 16.88 -8.70 7.78
CA GLU A 405 16.95 -8.45 6.33
C GLU A 405 17.06 -6.96 5.97
N CYS A 406 16.57 -6.07 6.82
CA CYS A 406 16.66 -4.63 6.66
C CYS A 406 18.05 -4.06 7.02
N THR A 407 18.93 -4.84 7.66
CA THR A 407 20.29 -4.39 8.01
C THR A 407 21.19 -4.25 6.78
N ILE A 408 22.15 -3.31 6.84
CA ILE A 408 23.19 -3.15 5.82
C ILE A 408 24.49 -3.72 6.39
N GLY A 409 24.97 -4.84 5.83
CA GLY A 409 26.23 -5.44 6.27
C GLY A 409 27.45 -4.52 6.06
N TRP A 410 28.44 -4.60 6.94
CA TRP A 410 29.66 -3.77 6.96
C TRP A 410 30.37 -3.63 5.59
N ARG A 411 30.46 -4.72 4.81
CA ARG A 411 31.08 -4.72 3.48
C ARG A 411 30.33 -3.88 2.44
N ARG A 412 29.00 -3.77 2.56
CA ARG A 412 28.15 -2.98 1.65
C ARG A 412 28.07 -1.51 2.08
N SER A 413 28.26 -1.22 3.36
CA SER A 413 28.44 0.15 3.87
C SER A 413 29.67 0.83 3.23
N MET A 414 30.76 0.09 2.99
CA MET A 414 31.92 0.61 2.26
C MET A 414 31.64 0.81 0.76
N ALA A 415 30.84 -0.05 0.12
CA ALA A 415 30.41 0.16 -1.27
C ALA A 415 29.53 1.42 -1.42
N MET A 416 28.68 1.71 -0.44
CA MET A 416 27.90 2.96 -0.38
C MET A 416 28.78 4.21 -0.20
N ALA A 417 29.88 4.10 0.56
CA ALA A 417 30.89 5.16 0.62
C ALA A 417 31.53 5.40 -0.77
N SER A 418 31.86 4.34 -1.51
CA SER A 418 32.39 4.45 -2.89
C SER A 418 31.39 5.03 -3.91
N ILE A 419 30.09 4.93 -3.63
CA ILE A 419 29.01 5.52 -4.44
C ILE A 419 28.87 7.03 -4.19
N TRP A 420 29.09 7.50 -2.95
CA TRP A 420 29.20 8.93 -2.64
C TRP A 420 30.45 9.56 -3.26
N LEU A 421 31.49 8.75 -3.49
CA LEU A 421 32.73 9.07 -4.21
C LEU A 421 32.60 9.04 -5.75
N SER A 422 31.39 8.96 -6.32
CA SER A 422 31.13 8.98 -7.77
C SER A 422 31.58 10.30 -8.43
N PRO A 423 32.17 10.29 -9.65
CA PRO A 423 32.58 11.51 -10.37
C PRO A 423 31.49 12.58 -10.41
N LYS A 424 30.23 12.20 -10.69
CA LYS A 424 29.09 13.15 -10.73
C LYS A 424 28.85 13.94 -9.45
N ASN A 425 29.27 13.43 -8.28
CA ASN A 425 29.12 14.11 -6.98
C ASN A 425 30.41 14.83 -6.56
N LEU A 426 31.53 14.56 -7.22
CA LEU A 426 32.85 15.15 -6.97
C LEU A 426 33.21 16.22 -8.01
N ASP A 427 32.67 16.18 -9.22
CA ASP A 427 32.96 17.10 -10.32
C ASP A 427 32.75 18.58 -9.93
N PRO A 428 31.68 18.98 -9.20
CA PRO A 428 31.54 20.36 -8.73
C PRO A 428 32.61 20.80 -7.72
N LEU A 429 33.15 19.84 -6.96
CA LEU A 429 34.20 20.07 -5.96
C LEU A 429 35.60 20.10 -6.61
N VAL A 430 35.80 19.31 -7.66
CA VAL A 430 37.02 19.25 -8.48
C VAL A 430 37.13 20.47 -9.40
N ASP A 431 36.01 20.94 -9.97
CA ASP A 431 35.95 22.16 -10.77
C ASP A 431 36.20 23.42 -9.93
N ALA A 432 35.73 23.45 -8.67
CA ALA A 432 36.05 24.50 -7.71
C ALA A 432 37.55 24.55 -7.32
N LEU A 433 38.31 23.49 -7.63
CA LEU A 433 39.74 23.35 -7.34
C LEU A 433 40.63 23.40 -8.59
N ASN A 434 40.05 23.63 -9.78
CA ASN A 434 40.77 23.61 -11.05
C ASN A 434 41.67 24.86 -11.20
N PRO A 435 43.01 24.74 -11.16
CA PRO A 435 43.90 25.90 -11.12
C PRO A 435 44.31 26.28 -12.55
N THR A 436 43.57 27.18 -13.19
CA THR A 436 44.04 27.83 -14.43
C THR A 436 45.14 28.87 -14.20
N HIS A 437 45.70 28.99 -13.00
CA HIS A 437 46.78 29.93 -12.69
C HIS A 437 47.81 29.41 -11.67
N VAL A 438 48.58 28.35 -11.98
CA VAL A 438 49.91 28.19 -11.34
C VAL A 438 50.93 27.65 -12.33
N ARG A 439 51.94 28.48 -12.63
CA ARG A 439 53.10 28.14 -13.47
C ARG A 439 54.25 27.62 -12.57
N LYS A 440 54.85 26.52 -13.02
CA LYS A 440 56.21 25.99 -12.75
C LYS A 440 56.56 25.41 -11.36
N GLN A 441 57.10 24.18 -11.45
CA GLN A 441 58.02 23.44 -10.57
C GLN A 441 57.56 23.18 -9.11
N GLY A 442 57.33 21.89 -8.80
CA GLY A 442 56.82 21.39 -7.51
C GLY A 442 55.50 20.63 -7.59
N ALA A 443 54.91 20.51 -8.79
CA ALA A 443 53.54 20.06 -8.99
C ALA A 443 53.23 18.63 -8.51
N THR A 444 54.19 17.70 -8.51
CA THR A 444 53.92 16.28 -8.20
C THR A 444 53.69 16.02 -6.71
N GLN A 445 54.39 16.74 -5.81
CA GLN A 445 54.17 16.62 -4.37
C GLN A 445 52.91 17.36 -3.93
N ILE A 446 52.64 18.52 -4.52
CA ILE A 446 51.41 19.28 -4.23
C ILE A 446 50.18 18.51 -4.73
N PHE A 447 50.22 17.88 -5.91
CA PHE A 447 49.13 17.02 -6.39
C PHE A 447 48.87 15.82 -5.48
N ALA A 448 49.92 15.16 -4.97
CA ALA A 448 49.77 14.03 -4.06
C ALA A 448 49.16 14.47 -2.71
N VAL A 449 49.56 15.64 -2.19
CA VAL A 449 48.99 16.22 -0.96
C VAL A 449 47.54 16.65 -1.18
N VAL A 450 47.23 17.33 -2.30
CA VAL A 450 45.85 17.75 -2.62
C VAL A 450 44.95 16.53 -2.86
N ALA A 451 45.41 15.51 -3.60
CA ALA A 451 44.68 14.27 -3.78
C ALA A 451 44.48 13.50 -2.46
N GLY A 452 45.49 13.49 -1.58
CA GLY A 452 45.40 12.92 -0.24
C GLY A 452 44.42 13.67 0.66
N VAL A 453 44.39 15.01 0.60
CA VAL A 453 43.44 15.85 1.34
C VAL A 453 42.02 15.68 0.79
N VAL A 454 41.83 15.60 -0.53
CA VAL A 454 40.53 15.32 -1.15
C VAL A 454 40.05 13.92 -0.76
N ALA A 455 40.90 12.90 -0.82
CA ALA A 455 40.55 11.54 -0.39
C ALA A 455 40.18 11.50 1.11
N LEU A 456 40.91 12.25 1.95
CA LEU A 456 40.61 12.38 3.38
C LEU A 456 39.30 13.13 3.63
N VAL A 457 39.04 14.23 2.93
CA VAL A 457 37.80 15.01 3.03
C VAL A 457 36.61 14.18 2.57
N VAL A 458 36.74 13.41 1.49
CA VAL A 458 35.63 12.56 1.03
C VAL A 458 35.46 11.32 1.94
N ALA A 459 36.53 10.77 2.50
CA ALA A 459 36.43 9.76 3.55
C ALA A 459 35.72 10.33 4.79
N ILE A 460 36.03 11.56 5.21
CA ILE A 460 35.36 12.26 6.30
C ILE A 460 33.90 12.55 5.96
N ILE A 461 33.56 12.98 4.75
CA ILE A 461 32.16 13.20 4.32
C ILE A 461 31.40 11.87 4.24
N GLY A 462 32.03 10.80 3.77
CA GLY A 462 31.46 9.45 3.77
C GLY A 462 31.23 8.91 5.18
N ILE A 463 32.19 9.15 6.09
CA ILE A 463 32.05 8.83 7.52
C ILE A 463 30.99 9.73 8.16
N CYS A 464 30.89 11.02 7.84
CA CYS A 464 29.86 11.91 8.32
C CYS A 464 28.47 11.55 7.75
N GLY A 465 28.40 11.09 6.50
CA GLY A 465 27.18 10.56 5.88
C GLY A 465 26.74 9.25 6.52
N PHE A 466 27.68 8.36 6.80
CA PHE A 466 27.46 7.14 7.58
C PHE A 466 27.05 7.46 9.01
N VAL A 467 27.70 8.42 9.67
CA VAL A 467 27.37 8.89 11.02
C VAL A 467 26.02 9.62 11.01
N ARG A 468 25.63 10.34 9.96
CA ARG A 468 24.29 10.94 9.80
C ARG A 468 23.22 9.89 9.53
N LEU A 469 23.52 8.87 8.74
CA LEU A 469 22.62 7.72 8.51
C LEU A 469 22.44 6.96 9.82
N GLN A 470 23.53 6.60 10.49
CA GLN A 470 23.55 6.01 11.82
C GLN A 470 22.87 6.94 12.84
N GLN A 471 23.07 8.25 12.81
CA GLN A 471 22.42 9.22 13.72
C GLN A 471 20.92 9.34 13.47
N ARG A 472 20.48 9.31 12.20
CA ARG A 472 19.07 9.20 11.80
C ARG A 472 18.42 7.94 12.39
N TYR A 473 19.22 6.90 12.63
CA TYR A 473 18.83 5.64 13.24
C TYR A 473 19.34 5.44 14.70
N LYS A 474 20.04 6.42 15.33
CA LYS A 474 20.67 6.26 16.67
C LYS A 474 19.67 6.37 17.81
N GLY A 475 18.49 6.94 17.56
CA GLY A 475 17.32 6.83 18.44
C GLY A 475 16.42 5.64 18.09
N TYR A 476 16.82 4.82 17.13
CA TYR A 476 16.12 3.66 16.59
C TYR A 476 17.03 2.43 16.54
N ALA A 477 17.94 2.30 17.52
CA ALA A 477 18.11 0.96 18.08
C ALA A 477 16.69 0.50 18.46
N PRO A 478 16.31 -0.77 18.25
CA PRO A 478 15.10 -1.26 18.89
C PRO A 478 15.22 -0.82 20.35
N THR A 479 14.36 0.10 20.80
CA THR A 479 14.04 0.18 22.22
C THR A 479 13.76 -1.27 22.56
N GLU A 480 14.56 -1.85 23.46
CA GLU A 480 14.60 -3.27 23.80
C GLU A 480 13.39 -3.96 23.21
N ALA A 481 13.62 -4.71 22.12
CA ALA A 481 12.63 -5.60 21.55
C ALA A 481 11.86 -6.17 22.74
N ASP A 482 10.52 -6.01 22.75
CA ASP A 482 9.70 -6.44 23.88
C ASP A 482 10.27 -7.78 24.36
N PRO A 483 10.92 -7.85 25.54
CA PRO A 483 11.74 -9.00 25.87
C PRO A 483 10.92 -10.29 25.84
N LYS A 484 9.59 -10.17 25.91
CA LYS A 484 8.63 -11.26 25.77
C LYS A 484 8.52 -11.82 24.35
N PHE A 485 8.67 -11.00 23.30
CA PHE A 485 8.56 -11.44 21.90
C PHE A 485 9.84 -12.14 21.41
N ASP A 486 11.01 -11.74 21.91
CA ASP A 486 12.31 -12.33 21.55
C ASP A 486 12.61 -13.62 22.34
N GLU A 487 12.13 -13.76 23.58
CA GLU A 487 12.34 -14.98 24.38
C GLU A 487 11.64 -16.22 23.78
N TYR A 488 10.51 -16.04 23.08
CA TYR A 488 9.83 -17.11 22.33
C TYR A 488 10.55 -17.45 21.02
N SER A 489 11.02 -16.45 20.27
CA SER A 489 11.74 -16.64 19.00
C SER A 489 13.14 -17.25 19.16
N ILE A 490 13.79 -17.06 20.32
CA ILE A 490 15.15 -17.55 20.59
C ILE A 490 15.14 -18.94 21.26
N ASN A 491 14.13 -19.25 22.08
CA ASN A 491 14.03 -20.55 22.77
C ASN A 491 13.32 -21.64 21.93
N HIS A 492 12.77 -21.30 20.77
CA HIS A 492 12.24 -22.26 19.78
C HIS A 492 12.97 -22.17 18.42
N PRO A 493 14.29 -22.47 18.38
CA PRO A 493 15.08 -22.43 17.16
C PRO A 493 14.88 -23.70 16.32
N THR A 494 13.64 -24.02 15.96
CA THR A 494 13.31 -25.00 14.91
C THR A 494 11.80 -24.96 14.62
N VAL A 495 11.41 -24.20 13.60
CA VAL A 495 10.18 -24.50 12.84
C VAL A 495 10.47 -25.74 11.99
N THR A 496 10.57 -26.88 12.66
CA THR A 496 10.43 -28.23 12.08
C THR A 496 9.22 -28.94 12.65
N ASP A 497 8.40 -28.29 13.46
CA ASP A 497 7.10 -28.86 13.78
C ASP A 497 6.17 -28.57 12.61
N GLN A 498 5.99 -29.60 11.81
CA GLN A 498 4.82 -29.84 10.97
C GLN A 498 3.55 -29.93 11.84
N ARG A 499 3.39 -29.07 12.89
CA ARG A 499 2.21 -28.95 13.76
C ARG A 499 1.58 -27.55 13.98
N ILE A 500 1.88 -26.53 13.15
CA ILE A 500 1.13 -25.26 13.08
C ILE A 500 0.40 -24.93 11.73
N LEU A 501 0.71 -25.57 10.58
CA LEU A 501 -0.16 -25.63 9.37
C LEU A 501 -0.22 -26.98 8.59
N MET A 502 0.63 -27.99 8.85
CA MET A 502 0.16 -28.90 9.90
C MET A 502 0.81 -28.41 11.12
#